data_AF-A0A961EHU0-F1
#
_entry.id   AF-A0A961EHU0-F1
#
_cell.length_a   1.000
_cell.length_b   1.000
_cell.length_c   1.000
_cell.angle_alpha   90.00
_cell.angle_beta   90.00
_cell.angle_gamma   90.00
#
_symmetry.space_group_name_H-M   'P 1'
#
loop_
_entity.id
_entity.type
_entity.pdbx_description
1 polymer ?
#
loop_
_entity_poly.entity_id
_entity_poly.type
_entity_poly.pdbx_seq_one_letter_code
_entity_poly.pdbx_strand_id
1 'polypeptide(L)'
;ISARAAGGYWLGVEGATGAENALVRTTSAGRIQQRVSLPADIAAHVGKWGIEGVSAIGTGADEVVYVALQRPLWADPAGADGPIDGENVARIGRYSVATGTWSWFGYRLTTTTTDGDWMGLSEITALDANTVAVIERDKLNGPNARVKRVYAVDVPAKGAPAVNLPILPKRLVVDVLPALRSTRGWTQEKLEGFTVSGGTMVAVTDNDGLDDATGETVFLRLGALPDGAN
;
A
#
# COMPACT_ATOMS: atom_id res chain seq x y z
N ILE A 1 -1.49 -8.40 -4.53
CA ILE A 1 -2.07 -9.76 -4.29
C ILE A 1 -1.34 -10.39 -3.11
N SER A 2 -2.01 -11.11 -2.22
CA SER A 2 -1.38 -11.83 -1.11
C SER A 2 -1.72 -13.31 -1.17
N ALA A 3 -0.71 -14.17 -1.18
CA ALA A 3 -0.90 -15.59 -0.91
C ALA A 3 -1.31 -15.80 0.56
N ARG A 4 -2.17 -16.77 0.82
CA ARG A 4 -2.62 -17.13 2.17
C ARG A 4 -1.87 -18.35 2.68
N ALA A 5 -1.48 -18.34 3.95
CA ALA A 5 -0.84 -19.51 4.58
C ALA A 5 -1.73 -20.76 4.58
N ALA A 6 -3.06 -20.58 4.69
CA ALA A 6 -4.05 -21.66 4.58
C ALA A 6 -4.40 -22.05 3.12
N GLY A 7 -3.70 -21.49 2.13
CA GLY A 7 -3.98 -21.68 0.70
C GLY A 7 -4.98 -20.67 0.11
N GLY A 8 -4.83 -20.40 -1.19
CA GLY A 8 -5.58 -19.37 -1.89
C GLY A 8 -4.98 -17.98 -1.73
N TYR A 9 -5.78 -16.95 -2.07
CA TYR A 9 -5.28 -15.58 -2.16
C TYR A 9 -6.27 -14.56 -1.61
N TRP A 10 -5.74 -13.45 -1.13
CA TRP A 10 -6.45 -12.18 -1.02
C TRP A 10 -6.02 -11.25 -2.16
N LEU A 11 -7.00 -10.64 -2.82
CA LEU A 11 -6.81 -9.61 -3.84
C LEU A 11 -7.32 -8.28 -3.28
N GLY A 12 -6.56 -7.22 -3.46
CA GLY A 12 -7.04 -5.85 -3.33
C GLY A 12 -7.55 -5.43 -4.71
N VAL A 13 -8.80 -5.03 -4.79
CA VAL A 13 -9.39 -4.48 -6.01
C VAL A 13 -9.42 -2.98 -5.84
N GLU A 14 -8.64 -2.29 -6.65
CA GLU A 14 -8.80 -0.86 -6.86
C GLU A 14 -10.03 -0.63 -7.74
N GLY A 15 -11.01 0.09 -7.20
CA GLY A 15 -12.23 0.45 -7.92
C GLY A 15 -12.08 1.80 -8.61
N ALA A 16 -12.84 2.04 -9.68
CA ALA A 16 -12.89 3.38 -10.30
C ALA A 16 -13.51 4.43 -9.37
N THR A 17 -14.35 3.96 -8.44
CA THR A 17 -14.95 4.74 -7.36
C THR A 17 -14.68 4.08 -6.01
N GLY A 18 -14.80 4.85 -4.91
CA GLY A 18 -14.62 4.32 -3.56
C GLY A 18 -15.50 3.09 -3.25
N ALA A 19 -16.72 3.02 -3.77
CA ALA A 19 -17.64 1.89 -3.54
C ALA A 19 -17.24 0.60 -4.26
N GLU A 20 -16.42 0.69 -5.30
CA GLU A 20 -15.96 -0.46 -6.09
C GLU A 20 -14.71 -1.13 -5.49
N ASN A 21 -14.05 -0.46 -4.56
CA ASN A 21 -12.90 -0.98 -3.82
C ASN A 21 -13.31 -2.16 -2.95
N ALA A 22 -12.53 -3.24 -2.99
CA ALA A 22 -12.84 -4.43 -2.22
C ALA A 22 -11.62 -5.31 -1.94
N LEU A 23 -11.70 -6.07 -0.86
CA LEU A 23 -10.93 -7.30 -0.72
C LEU A 23 -11.69 -8.47 -1.35
N VAL A 24 -10.97 -9.35 -2.06
CA VAL A 24 -11.53 -10.58 -2.62
C VAL A 24 -10.72 -11.77 -2.12
N ARG A 25 -11.38 -12.70 -1.43
CA ARG A 25 -10.78 -13.99 -1.04
C ARG A 25 -11.05 -15.03 -2.10
N THR A 26 -10.03 -15.80 -2.44
CA THR A 26 -10.12 -16.85 -3.45
C THR A 26 -9.53 -18.17 -2.96
N THR A 27 -9.92 -19.27 -3.60
CA THR A 27 -9.24 -20.57 -3.49
C THR A 27 -7.87 -20.53 -4.17
N SER A 28 -7.05 -21.57 -4.00
CA SER A 28 -5.78 -21.73 -4.74
C SER A 28 -5.95 -21.80 -6.26
N ALA A 29 -7.15 -22.14 -6.74
CA ALA A 29 -7.50 -22.13 -8.15
C ALA A 29 -8.11 -20.79 -8.62
N GLY A 30 -8.06 -19.74 -7.79
CA GLY A 30 -8.59 -18.41 -8.11
C GLY A 30 -10.12 -18.29 -8.09
N ARG A 31 -10.85 -19.29 -7.57
CA ARG A 31 -12.32 -19.18 -7.42
C ARG A 31 -12.66 -18.25 -6.29
N ILE A 32 -13.51 -17.25 -6.55
CA ILE A 32 -13.98 -16.29 -5.55
C ILE A 32 -14.79 -17.01 -4.47
N GLN A 33 -14.42 -16.78 -3.22
CA GLN A 33 -15.13 -17.28 -2.03
C GLN A 33 -15.82 -16.17 -1.25
N GLN A 34 -15.25 -14.96 -1.28
CA GLN A 34 -15.75 -13.83 -0.52
C GLN A 34 -15.33 -12.52 -1.20
N ARG A 35 -16.22 -11.52 -1.13
CA ARG A 35 -15.90 -10.13 -1.43
C ARG A 35 -16.24 -9.29 -0.20
N VAL A 36 -15.34 -8.41 0.20
CA VAL A 36 -15.48 -7.51 1.35
C VAL A 36 -15.31 -6.10 0.85
N SER A 37 -16.38 -5.33 0.85
CA SER A 37 -16.33 -3.91 0.49
C SER A 37 -15.67 -3.08 1.61
N LEU A 38 -15.17 -1.91 1.24
CA LEU A 38 -14.88 -0.88 2.23
C LEU A 38 -16.16 -0.47 2.98
N PRO A 39 -16.07 -0.08 4.26
CA PRO A 39 -17.21 0.53 4.96
C PRO A 39 -17.73 1.75 4.19
N ALA A 40 -19.05 1.95 4.17
CA ALA A 40 -19.68 2.97 3.32
C ALA A 40 -19.21 4.40 3.65
N ASP A 41 -18.99 4.69 4.93
CA ASP A 41 -18.43 5.95 5.43
C ASP A 41 -16.99 6.18 4.98
N ILE A 42 -16.21 5.12 4.72
CA ILE A 42 -14.87 5.23 4.14
C ILE A 42 -14.95 5.37 2.62
N ALA A 43 -15.71 4.49 1.97
CA ALA A 43 -15.88 4.47 0.52
C ALA A 43 -16.40 5.80 -0.03
N ALA A 44 -17.27 6.50 0.71
CA ALA A 44 -17.79 7.81 0.34
C ALA A 44 -16.73 8.90 0.24
N HIS A 45 -15.52 8.68 0.79
CA HIS A 45 -14.43 9.64 0.81
C HIS A 45 -13.21 9.21 -0.04
N VAL A 46 -13.29 8.06 -0.71
CA VAL A 46 -12.22 7.54 -1.57
C VAL A 46 -12.49 7.97 -3.02
N GLY A 47 -11.53 8.69 -3.59
CA GLY A 47 -11.54 9.09 -4.99
C GLY A 47 -11.15 7.94 -5.93
N LYS A 48 -10.50 8.26 -7.05
CA LYS A 48 -9.99 7.28 -8.01
C LYS A 48 -8.70 6.55 -7.56
N TRP A 49 -8.20 6.85 -6.36
CA TRP A 49 -6.95 6.33 -5.82
C TRP A 49 -7.29 5.45 -4.61
N GLY A 50 -7.40 4.16 -4.88
CA GLY A 50 -8.07 3.21 -4.00
C GLY A 50 -7.11 2.36 -3.17
N ILE A 51 -7.47 1.08 -3.04
CA ILE A 51 -6.63 0.06 -2.41
C ILE A 51 -5.40 -0.18 -3.29
N GLU A 52 -4.23 0.18 -2.75
CA GLU A 52 -2.93 -0.02 -3.38
C GLU A 52 -2.07 -0.91 -2.50
N GLY A 53 -2.05 -2.21 -2.83
CA GLY A 53 -1.41 -3.24 -2.04
C GLY A 53 -2.35 -3.99 -1.11
N VAL A 54 -2.02 -5.26 -0.89
CA VAL A 54 -2.74 -6.15 0.02
C VAL A 54 -1.77 -7.18 0.57
N SER A 55 -1.79 -7.38 1.89
CA SER A 55 -1.00 -8.44 2.52
C SER A 55 -1.78 -9.10 3.64
N ALA A 56 -1.84 -10.42 3.63
CA ALA A 56 -2.46 -11.23 4.66
C ALA A 56 -1.43 -11.96 5.51
N ILE A 57 -1.67 -12.06 6.80
CA ILE A 57 -0.86 -12.84 7.75
C ILE A 57 -1.76 -13.56 8.74
N GLY A 58 -1.26 -14.67 9.30
CA GLY A 58 -2.04 -15.54 10.19
C GLY A 58 -2.95 -16.50 9.44
N THR A 59 -3.74 -17.24 10.20
CA THR A 59 -4.70 -18.24 9.70
C THR A 59 -5.91 -18.33 10.62
N GLY A 60 -7.07 -18.73 10.08
CA GLY A 60 -8.25 -19.00 10.90
C GLY A 60 -8.71 -17.75 11.66
N ALA A 61 -8.82 -17.86 12.99
CA ALA A 61 -9.27 -16.76 13.84
C ALA A 61 -8.26 -15.60 13.93
N ASP A 62 -6.98 -15.87 13.67
CA ASP A 62 -5.90 -14.87 13.75
C ASP A 62 -5.56 -14.28 12.37
N GLU A 63 -6.27 -14.70 11.31
CA GLU A 63 -6.02 -14.18 9.97
C GLU A 63 -6.46 -12.70 9.88
N VAL A 64 -5.52 -11.86 9.46
CA VAL A 64 -5.74 -10.44 9.23
C VAL A 64 -5.26 -10.07 7.84
N VAL A 65 -5.93 -9.08 7.25
CA VAL A 65 -5.59 -8.55 5.94
C VAL A 65 -5.32 -7.06 6.07
N TYR A 66 -4.14 -6.64 5.62
CA TYR A 66 -3.73 -5.25 5.56
C TYR A 66 -3.92 -4.70 4.14
N VAL A 67 -4.35 -3.45 4.06
CA VAL A 67 -4.45 -2.65 2.83
C VAL A 67 -3.89 -1.26 3.08
N ALA A 68 -3.33 -0.64 2.04
CA ALA A 68 -3.06 0.80 2.03
C ALA A 68 -4.08 1.47 1.10
N LEU A 69 -4.59 2.63 1.50
CA LEU A 69 -5.28 3.55 0.60
C LEU A 69 -4.25 4.54 0.08
N GLN A 70 -4.13 4.66 -1.24
CA GLN A 70 -3.01 5.34 -1.90
C GLN A 70 -2.79 6.78 -1.43
N ARG A 71 -3.90 7.50 -1.22
CA ARG A 71 -3.92 8.95 -1.01
C ARG A 71 -4.88 9.31 0.13
N PRO A 72 -4.91 10.58 0.57
CA PRO A 72 -5.86 11.04 1.57
C PRO A 72 -7.30 10.76 1.19
N LEU A 73 -8.19 10.72 2.18
CA LEU A 73 -9.63 10.71 1.96
C LEU A 73 -10.15 12.14 1.93
N TRP A 74 -11.18 12.40 1.14
CA TRP A 74 -11.64 13.76 0.82
C TRP A 74 -13.12 13.99 1.10
N ALA A 75 -13.45 15.21 1.49
CA ALA A 75 -14.83 15.68 1.58
C ALA A 75 -15.49 15.72 0.19
N ASP A 76 -14.73 16.13 -0.85
CA ASP A 76 -15.07 15.94 -2.26
C ASP A 76 -14.05 15.01 -2.95
N PRO A 77 -14.34 13.71 -3.05
CA PRO A 77 -13.43 12.73 -3.66
C PRO A 77 -13.24 12.90 -5.17
N ALA A 78 -14.21 13.50 -5.87
CA ALA A 78 -14.10 13.71 -7.31
C ALA A 78 -13.11 14.84 -7.62
N GLY A 79 -13.15 15.90 -6.80
CA GLY A 79 -12.20 17.02 -6.86
C GLY A 79 -10.87 16.78 -6.15
N ALA A 80 -10.76 15.73 -5.34
CA ALA A 80 -9.64 15.52 -4.41
C ALA A 80 -9.44 16.69 -3.44
N ASP A 81 -10.55 17.26 -2.96
CA ASP A 81 -10.59 18.49 -2.16
C ASP A 81 -11.07 18.26 -0.72
N GLY A 82 -10.50 19.03 0.22
CA GLY A 82 -10.81 18.98 1.64
C GLY A 82 -10.47 17.63 2.30
N PRO A 83 -9.18 17.33 2.57
CA PRO A 83 -8.80 16.07 3.20
C PRO A 83 -9.40 15.92 4.61
N ILE A 84 -10.04 14.79 4.89
CA ILE A 84 -10.81 14.59 6.14
C ILE A 84 -9.97 14.10 7.32
N ASP A 85 -8.78 13.55 7.06
CA ASP A 85 -7.85 13.03 8.08
C ASP A 85 -6.67 13.99 8.33
N GLY A 86 -6.72 15.17 7.73
CA GLY A 86 -5.64 16.15 7.70
C GLY A 86 -4.77 16.04 6.45
N GLU A 87 -4.05 17.13 6.17
CA GLU A 87 -3.18 17.25 5.00
C GLU A 87 -2.15 16.11 4.94
N ASN A 88 -2.04 15.48 3.76
CA ASN A 88 -1.08 14.42 3.47
C ASN A 88 -1.19 13.20 4.42
N VAL A 89 -2.38 12.90 4.93
CA VAL A 89 -2.65 11.68 5.72
C VAL A 89 -3.39 10.66 4.86
N ALA A 90 -2.72 9.57 4.50
CA ALA A 90 -3.31 8.37 3.92
C ALA A 90 -3.77 7.40 5.03
N ARG A 91 -4.47 6.33 4.66
CA ARG A 91 -4.91 5.31 5.62
C ARG A 91 -4.29 3.94 5.38
N ILE A 92 -3.96 3.26 6.48
CA ILE A 92 -3.71 1.82 6.51
C ILE A 92 -4.93 1.15 7.14
N GLY A 93 -5.50 0.20 6.43
CA GLY A 93 -6.63 -0.61 6.89
C GLY A 93 -6.16 -1.98 7.38
N ARG A 94 -6.70 -2.42 8.52
CA ARG A 94 -6.55 -3.79 9.04
C ARG A 94 -7.93 -4.44 9.11
N TYR A 95 -8.14 -5.48 8.33
CA TYR A 95 -9.36 -6.29 8.33
C TYR A 95 -9.14 -7.57 9.12
N SER A 96 -9.97 -7.80 10.15
CA SER A 96 -10.00 -9.05 10.90
C SER A 96 -10.93 -10.04 10.19
N VAL A 97 -10.40 -11.17 9.72
CA VAL A 97 -11.20 -12.17 8.99
C VAL A 97 -12.20 -12.86 9.94
N ALA A 98 -11.82 -13.05 11.20
CA ALA A 98 -12.66 -13.72 12.19
C ALA A 98 -13.93 -12.93 12.53
N THR A 99 -13.80 -11.61 12.67
CA THR A 99 -14.89 -10.73 13.11
C THR A 99 -15.54 -9.97 11.96
N GLY A 100 -14.91 -9.94 10.79
CA GLY A 100 -15.38 -9.17 9.64
C GLY A 100 -15.28 -7.64 9.84
N THR A 101 -14.42 -7.18 10.74
CA THR A 101 -14.33 -5.77 11.14
C THR A 101 -13.07 -5.10 10.61
N TRP A 102 -13.21 -3.85 10.19
CA TRP A 102 -12.10 -2.97 9.82
C TRP A 102 -11.57 -2.19 11.02
N SER A 103 -10.29 -1.84 10.97
CA SER A 103 -9.63 -0.87 11.84
C SER A 103 -8.73 0.01 10.99
N TRP A 104 -8.71 1.31 11.30
CA TRP A 104 -8.06 2.31 10.44
C TRP A 104 -6.98 3.07 11.19
N PHE A 105 -5.86 3.31 10.52
CA PHE A 105 -4.70 3.99 11.06
C PHE A 105 -4.23 5.04 10.06
N GLY A 106 -3.76 6.18 10.54
CA GLY A 106 -3.24 7.24 9.69
C GLY A 106 -1.78 7.01 9.35
N TYR A 107 -1.41 7.25 8.11
CA TYR A 107 -0.05 7.27 7.62
C TYR A 107 0.25 8.65 7.04
N ARG A 108 1.21 9.37 7.64
CA ARG A 108 1.60 10.69 7.13
C ARG A 108 2.58 10.53 5.96
N LEU A 109 2.15 10.92 4.78
CA LEU A 109 2.98 11.02 3.59
C LEU A 109 4.01 12.14 3.77
N THR A 110 5.15 11.99 3.11
CA THR A 110 6.04 13.12 2.86
C THR A 110 5.35 14.12 1.93
N THR A 111 5.92 15.32 1.81
CA THR A 111 5.41 16.38 0.93
C THR A 111 6.34 16.58 -0.24
N THR A 112 5.77 17.04 -1.36
CA THR A 112 6.49 17.51 -2.53
C THR A 112 6.15 18.98 -2.77
N THR A 113 7.10 19.74 -3.31
CA THR A 113 6.91 21.13 -3.73
C THR A 113 6.99 21.25 -5.25
N THR A 114 7.07 20.13 -5.97
CA THR A 114 7.14 20.12 -7.43
C THR A 114 5.73 20.24 -7.98
N ASP A 115 5.49 21.23 -8.85
CA ASP A 115 4.17 21.44 -9.46
C ASP A 115 3.72 20.18 -10.23
N GLY A 116 2.50 19.73 -9.95
CA GLY A 116 1.90 18.53 -10.58
C GLY A 116 2.37 17.19 -9.99
N ASP A 117 3.31 17.19 -9.05
CA ASP A 117 3.73 16.00 -8.32
C ASP A 117 2.79 15.70 -7.14
N TRP A 118 2.78 14.45 -6.70
CA TRP A 118 2.08 14.03 -5.50
C TRP A 118 2.75 12.81 -4.87
N MET A 119 2.53 12.66 -3.57
CA MET A 119 2.96 11.50 -2.80
C MET A 119 1.81 10.51 -2.59
N GLY A 120 2.12 9.22 -2.64
CA GLY A 120 1.14 8.17 -2.37
C GLY A 120 1.76 6.83 -1.96
N LEU A 121 0.90 5.97 -1.44
CA LEU A 121 1.21 4.59 -1.07
C LEU A 121 0.93 3.65 -2.24
N SER A 122 1.82 2.73 -2.53
CA SER A 122 1.70 1.85 -3.72
C SER A 122 1.80 0.37 -3.40
N GLU A 123 2.09 0.02 -2.16
CA GLU A 123 2.19 -1.37 -1.71
C GLU A 123 2.12 -1.42 -0.18
N ILE A 124 1.66 -2.56 0.35
CA ILE A 124 1.74 -2.93 1.75
C ILE A 124 2.10 -4.41 1.91
N THR A 125 3.10 -4.71 2.73
CA THR A 125 3.57 -6.07 3.04
C THR A 125 3.61 -6.27 4.55
N ALA A 126 2.95 -7.31 5.06
CA ALA A 126 3.10 -7.72 6.45
C ALA A 126 4.50 -8.32 6.66
N LEU A 127 5.28 -7.73 7.56
CA LEU A 127 6.60 -8.25 7.97
C LEU A 127 6.45 -9.26 9.10
N ASP A 128 5.50 -9.00 10.00
CA ASP A 128 5.12 -9.86 11.12
C ASP A 128 3.66 -9.59 11.54
N ALA A 129 3.27 -10.03 12.74
CA ALA A 129 1.91 -9.95 13.27
C ALA A 129 1.38 -8.52 13.44
N ASN A 130 2.24 -7.53 13.62
CA ASN A 130 1.88 -6.15 13.92
C ASN A 130 2.77 -5.11 13.22
N THR A 131 3.64 -5.51 12.31
CA THR A 131 4.46 -4.58 11.52
C THR A 131 4.21 -4.78 10.03
N VAL A 132 4.04 -3.67 9.32
CA VAL A 132 3.90 -3.66 7.86
C VAL A 132 4.96 -2.77 7.24
N ALA A 133 5.52 -3.20 6.12
CA ALA A 133 6.26 -2.37 5.19
C ALA A 133 5.29 -1.76 4.18
N VAL A 134 5.48 -0.49 3.82
CA VAL A 134 4.71 0.22 2.80
C VAL A 134 5.65 0.90 1.82
N ILE A 135 5.32 0.86 0.54
CA ILE A 135 6.00 1.71 -0.45
C ILE A 135 5.34 3.08 -0.46
N GLU A 136 6.15 4.11 -0.28
CA GLU A 136 5.77 5.51 -0.52
C GLU A 136 6.60 6.07 -1.67
N ARG A 137 5.92 6.70 -2.63
CA ARG A 137 6.54 7.23 -3.85
C ARG A 137 5.93 8.55 -4.30
N ASP A 138 6.74 9.32 -5.02
CA ASP A 138 6.31 10.48 -5.79
C ASP A 138 5.81 10.09 -7.19
N LYS A 139 5.04 10.96 -7.85
CA LYS A 139 4.60 10.83 -9.26
C LYS A 139 5.73 11.07 -10.27
N LEU A 140 6.89 11.50 -9.80
CA LEU A 140 8.03 11.78 -10.67
C LEU A 140 8.75 10.51 -11.13
N ASN A 141 9.38 10.60 -12.29
CA ASN A 141 10.16 9.53 -12.92
C ASN A 141 11.45 10.08 -13.54
N GLY A 142 12.24 9.19 -14.13
CA GLY A 142 13.49 9.54 -14.81
C GLY A 142 14.45 10.33 -13.90
N PRO A 143 15.10 11.39 -14.42
CA PRO A 143 15.97 12.24 -13.62
C PRO A 143 15.20 13.05 -12.56
N ASN A 144 13.88 13.14 -12.66
CA ASN A 144 13.04 13.91 -11.75
C ASN A 144 12.56 13.13 -10.53
N ALA A 145 12.65 11.80 -10.51
CA ALA A 145 12.29 11.00 -9.34
C ALA A 145 13.04 11.49 -8.08
N ARG A 146 12.34 11.66 -6.97
CA ARG A 146 12.85 12.14 -5.66
C ARG A 146 12.54 11.16 -4.54
N VAL A 147 11.40 10.46 -4.58
CA VAL A 147 11.01 9.52 -3.53
C VAL A 147 10.55 8.19 -4.11
N LYS A 148 11.30 7.13 -3.82
CA LYS A 148 10.90 5.73 -4.01
C LYS A 148 11.41 4.96 -2.77
N ARG A 149 10.58 4.85 -1.74
CA ARG A 149 11.04 4.39 -0.42
C ARG A 149 10.13 3.32 0.14
N VAL A 150 10.72 2.40 0.89
CA VAL A 150 10.00 1.47 1.74
C VAL A 150 10.11 1.96 3.18
N TYR A 151 8.98 2.08 3.86
CA TYR A 151 8.90 2.41 5.28
C TYR A 151 8.25 1.28 6.05
N ALA A 152 8.66 1.07 7.30
CA ALA A 152 7.98 0.19 8.25
C ALA A 152 7.14 1.01 9.23
N VAL A 153 5.97 0.48 9.59
CA VAL A 153 5.08 1.03 10.62
C VAL A 153 4.52 -0.09 11.49
N ASP A 154 4.38 0.18 12.78
CA ASP A 154 3.74 -0.73 13.72
C ASP A 154 2.23 -0.46 13.74
N VAL A 155 1.43 -1.49 13.48
CA VAL A 155 -0.03 -1.46 13.47
C VAL A 155 -0.56 -2.17 14.72
N PRO A 156 -1.12 -1.43 15.70
CA PRO A 156 -1.69 -2.03 16.90
C PRO A 156 -2.73 -3.10 16.60
N ALA A 157 -2.67 -4.22 17.33
CA ALA A 157 -3.67 -5.28 17.24
C ALA A 157 -5.06 -4.84 17.74
N LYS A 158 -5.08 -3.92 18.72
CA LYS A 158 -6.32 -3.33 19.22
C LYS A 158 -6.95 -2.49 18.12
N GLY A 159 -8.24 -2.70 17.88
CA GLY A 159 -8.98 -1.96 16.87
C GLY A 159 -8.89 -0.44 17.06
N ALA A 160 -8.83 0.27 15.95
CA ALA A 160 -8.76 1.72 15.87
C ALA A 160 -10.02 2.30 15.20
N PRO A 161 -10.48 3.49 15.63
CA PRO A 161 -11.69 4.10 15.10
C PRO A 161 -11.56 4.50 13.63
N ALA A 162 -12.69 4.71 12.95
CA ALA A 162 -12.73 5.21 11.58
C ALA A 162 -12.48 6.74 11.46
N VAL A 163 -12.46 7.45 12.58
CA VAL A 163 -12.23 8.91 12.70
C VAL A 163 -11.21 9.18 13.81
N ASN A 164 -10.55 10.35 13.79
CA ASN A 164 -9.49 10.70 14.74
C ASN A 164 -8.39 9.63 14.78
N LEU A 165 -7.84 9.32 13.61
CA LEU A 165 -6.94 8.19 13.43
C LEU A 165 -5.67 8.35 14.28
N PRO A 166 -5.20 7.29 14.95
CA PRO A 166 -3.84 7.25 15.45
C PRO A 166 -2.87 7.30 14.27
N ILE A 167 -1.96 8.27 14.27
CA ILE A 167 -0.94 8.37 13.22
C ILE A 167 0.23 7.46 13.57
N LEU A 168 0.56 6.55 12.66
CA LEU A 168 1.65 5.60 12.84
C LEU A 168 3.00 6.28 12.54
N PRO A 169 3.97 6.22 13.48
CA PRO A 169 5.34 6.63 13.20
C PRO A 169 5.96 5.68 12.16
N LYS A 170 6.55 6.25 11.11
CA LYS A 170 7.22 5.48 10.06
C LYS A 170 8.73 5.49 10.21
N ARG A 171 9.36 4.35 9.92
CA ARG A 171 10.81 4.14 9.93
C ARG A 171 11.28 3.82 8.52
N LEU A 172 12.31 4.50 8.03
CA LEU A 172 12.87 4.21 6.70
C LEU A 172 13.52 2.83 6.71
N VAL A 173 13.08 1.95 5.82
CA VAL A 173 13.67 0.62 5.62
C VAL A 173 14.72 0.69 4.52
N VAL A 174 14.36 1.25 3.36
CA VAL A 174 15.28 1.40 2.23
C VAL A 174 14.85 2.54 1.31
N ASP A 175 15.83 3.33 0.84
CA ASP A 175 15.67 4.21 -0.32
C ASP A 175 16.03 3.41 -1.58
N VAL A 176 15.06 3.25 -2.48
CA VAL A 176 15.15 2.37 -3.64
C VAL A 176 15.76 3.09 -4.84
N LEU A 177 15.84 4.43 -4.82
CA LEU A 177 16.38 5.22 -5.93
C LEU A 177 17.82 4.85 -6.34
N PRO A 178 18.77 4.64 -5.42
CA PRO A 178 20.11 4.21 -5.81
C PRO A 178 20.12 2.89 -6.61
N ALA A 179 19.27 1.94 -6.22
CA ALA A 179 19.15 0.65 -6.92
C ALA A 179 18.51 0.83 -8.31
N LEU A 180 17.41 1.59 -8.40
CA LEU A 180 16.75 1.90 -9.67
C LEU A 180 17.66 2.67 -10.64
N ARG A 181 18.59 3.49 -10.14
CA ARG A 181 19.51 4.28 -10.95
C ARG A 181 20.80 3.55 -11.33
N SER A 182 21.02 2.35 -10.81
CA SER A 182 22.26 1.59 -11.04
C SER A 182 22.49 1.25 -12.52
N THR A 183 21.41 1.08 -13.28
CA THR A 183 21.43 0.82 -14.73
C THR A 183 21.76 2.06 -15.56
N ARG A 184 21.76 3.26 -14.93
CA ARG A 184 21.91 4.57 -15.59
C ARG A 184 20.86 4.84 -16.68
N GLY A 185 19.74 4.12 -16.64
CA GLY A 185 18.59 4.32 -17.51
C GLY A 185 17.56 5.30 -16.94
N TRP A 186 16.37 5.29 -17.51
CA TRP A 186 15.24 6.04 -16.99
C TRP A 186 14.75 5.40 -15.69
N THR A 187 14.70 6.16 -14.59
CA THR A 187 14.12 5.68 -13.33
C THR A 187 12.60 5.53 -13.49
N GLN A 188 12.05 4.37 -13.14
CA GLN A 188 10.62 4.12 -13.29
C GLN A 188 9.77 4.93 -12.30
N GLU A 189 8.53 5.26 -12.70
CA GLU A 189 7.54 6.00 -11.91
C GLU A 189 6.95 5.12 -10.81
N LYS A 190 6.42 3.96 -11.22
CA LYS A 190 5.61 3.05 -10.41
C LYS A 190 6.46 1.98 -9.74
N LEU A 191 6.97 2.27 -8.55
CA LEU A 191 7.43 1.22 -7.63
C LEU A 191 6.21 0.66 -6.90
N GLU A 192 5.72 -0.53 -7.26
CA GLU A 192 4.39 -1.01 -6.84
C GLU A 192 4.37 -2.44 -6.33
N GLY A 193 5.53 -3.11 -6.27
CA GLY A 193 5.63 -4.41 -5.63
C GLY A 193 6.80 -4.47 -4.66
N PHE A 194 6.56 -5.03 -3.49
CA PHE A 194 7.57 -5.29 -2.47
C PHE A 194 7.23 -6.57 -1.70
N THR A 195 8.26 -7.31 -1.30
CA THR A 195 8.10 -8.41 -0.33
C THR A 195 9.45 -8.72 0.34
N VAL A 196 9.40 -9.50 1.43
CA VAL A 196 10.58 -10.11 2.03
C VAL A 196 10.48 -11.62 1.82
N SER A 197 11.38 -12.18 1.02
CA SER A 197 11.42 -13.61 0.69
C SER A 197 12.75 -14.21 1.10
N GLY A 198 12.73 -15.23 1.97
CA GLY A 198 13.94 -15.85 2.49
C GLY A 198 14.89 -14.85 3.18
N GLY A 199 14.34 -13.84 3.86
CA GLY A 199 15.09 -12.76 4.50
C GLY A 199 15.61 -11.67 3.55
N THR A 200 15.39 -11.81 2.24
CA THR A 200 15.81 -10.82 1.24
C THR A 200 14.64 -9.93 0.84
N MET A 201 14.83 -8.62 0.90
CA MET A 201 13.92 -7.63 0.33
C MET A 201 13.98 -7.68 -1.19
N VAL A 202 12.81 -7.78 -1.80
CA VAL A 202 12.61 -7.82 -3.26
C VAL A 202 11.58 -6.77 -3.62
N ALA A 203 11.80 -6.05 -4.71
CA ALA A 203 10.86 -5.07 -5.23
C ALA A 203 10.72 -5.15 -6.75
N VAL A 204 9.60 -4.65 -7.28
CA VAL A 204 9.34 -4.61 -8.71
C VAL A 204 8.61 -3.33 -9.10
N THR A 205 8.87 -2.83 -10.30
CA THR A 205 8.17 -1.68 -10.87
C THR A 205 7.09 -2.11 -11.84
N ASP A 206 5.95 -1.42 -11.82
CA ASP A 206 4.96 -1.52 -12.90
C ASP A 206 5.42 -0.64 -14.09
N ASN A 207 5.15 -1.12 -15.31
CA ASN A 207 5.48 -0.42 -16.54
C ASN A 207 4.26 0.27 -17.18
N ASP A 208 3.12 0.26 -16.48
CA ASP A 208 1.88 0.95 -16.82
C ASP A 208 1.38 0.68 -18.25
N GLY A 209 1.75 -0.47 -18.84
CA GLY A 209 1.39 -0.79 -20.22
C GLY A 209 1.89 0.23 -21.26
N LEU A 210 3.03 0.89 -21.00
CA LEU A 210 3.63 1.98 -21.81
C LEU A 210 3.01 3.37 -21.61
N ASP A 211 2.02 3.54 -20.74
CA ASP A 211 1.46 4.86 -20.43
C ASP A 211 2.42 5.63 -19.50
N ASP A 212 2.92 6.79 -19.92
CA ASP A 212 3.92 7.59 -19.19
C ASP A 212 5.16 6.82 -18.67
N ALA A 213 5.46 5.66 -19.27
CA ALA A 213 6.48 4.72 -18.84
C ALA A 213 7.34 4.22 -20.01
N THR A 214 8.57 3.81 -19.72
CA THR A 214 9.51 3.31 -20.75
C THR A 214 9.21 1.89 -21.24
N GLY A 215 8.26 1.20 -20.59
CA GLY A 215 7.98 -0.22 -20.81
C GLY A 215 8.89 -1.18 -20.05
N GLU A 216 9.99 -0.70 -19.48
CA GLU A 216 10.88 -1.52 -18.64
C GLU A 216 10.26 -1.79 -17.27
N THR A 217 10.18 -3.07 -16.91
CA THR A 217 9.93 -3.53 -15.53
C THR A 217 11.25 -3.90 -14.88
N VAL A 218 11.58 -3.23 -13.77
CA VAL A 218 12.80 -3.48 -13.01
C VAL A 218 12.48 -4.39 -11.83
N PHE A 219 13.12 -5.56 -11.78
CA PHE A 219 13.08 -6.45 -10.63
C PHE A 219 14.35 -6.29 -9.80
N LEU A 220 14.20 -5.96 -8.51
CA LEU A 220 15.27 -5.55 -7.62
C LEU A 220 15.46 -6.54 -6.48
N ARG A 221 16.71 -6.83 -6.13
CA ARG A 221 17.10 -7.41 -4.85
C ARG A 221 17.74 -6.31 -4.02
N LEU A 222 17.12 -5.97 -2.89
CA LEU A 222 17.49 -4.81 -2.07
C LEU A 222 18.31 -5.19 -0.83
N GLY A 223 18.75 -6.44 -0.74
CA GLY A 223 19.52 -6.96 0.39
C GLY A 223 18.63 -7.51 1.51
N ALA A 224 19.23 -7.73 2.68
CA ALA A 224 18.50 -8.23 3.85
C ALA A 224 17.63 -7.13 4.47
N LEU A 225 16.50 -7.53 5.07
CA LEU A 225 15.71 -6.62 5.89
C LEU A 225 16.60 -6.08 7.05
N PRO A 226 16.71 -4.76 7.25
CA PRO A 226 17.51 -4.20 8.34
C PRO A 226 16.98 -4.59 9.72
N ASP A 227 17.87 -4.73 10.69
CA ASP A 227 17.49 -4.99 12.09
C ASP A 227 16.57 -3.90 12.63
N GLY A 228 15.48 -4.31 13.29
CA GLY A 228 14.47 -3.41 13.87
C GLY A 228 13.48 -2.82 12.85
N ALA A 229 13.48 -3.29 11.61
CA ALA A 229 12.40 -3.01 10.67
C ALA A 229 11.11 -3.77 11.02
N ASN A 230 11.23 -4.92 11.68
CA ASN A 230 10.17 -5.74 12.29
C ASN A 230 10.27 -5.76 13.82
#